data_AF-A8WN35-F1
#
_entry.id   AF-A8WN35-F1
#
_cell.length_a   1.000
_cell.length_b   1.000
_cell.length_c   1.000
_cell.angle_alpha   90.00
_cell.angle_beta   90.00
_cell.angle_gamma   90.00
#
_symmetry.space_group_name_H-M   'P 1'
#
loop_
_entity.id
_entity.type
_entity.pdbx_description
1 polymer ?
#
loop_
_entity_poly.entity_id
_entity_poly.type
_entity_poly.pdbx_seq_one_letter_code
_entity_poly.pdbx_strand_id
1 'polypeptide(L)'
;MSTVIAGVGFFTALCITVIAHCEDPELAVVHEWADTVAFAAGLLYAWAQAVLTWSLVPRMCTLRVCVFRFMIVLVESVAFVFYRFVKDDEKLSPPWLLEASLWIIAICFHIFIITFFIELRFSYLHSPKVAFVRAEETDRVPILQRNEEDEMNNDS
;
A
#
# COMPACT_ATOMS: atom_id res chain seq x y z
N MET A 1 -5.73 4.17 8.83
CA MET A 1 -5.53 4.51 7.40
C MET A 1 -5.20 3.28 6.54
N SER A 2 -4.30 2.38 6.98
CA SER A 2 -3.94 1.16 6.21
C SER A 2 -5.13 0.25 5.86
N THR A 3 -6.07 0.01 6.79
CA THR A 3 -7.23 -0.88 6.57
C THR A 3 -8.19 -0.40 5.48
N VAL A 4 -8.40 0.91 5.37
CA VAL A 4 -9.30 1.49 4.35
C VAL A 4 -8.70 1.30 2.97
N ILE A 5 -7.40 1.57 2.83
CA ILE A 5 -6.67 1.40 1.56
C ILE A 5 -6.61 -0.08 1.17
N ALA A 6 -6.38 -0.98 2.13
CA ALA A 6 -6.46 -2.42 1.89
C ALA A 6 -7.87 -2.85 1.44
N GLY A 7 -8.92 -2.26 2.01
CA GLY A 7 -10.31 -2.50 1.59
C GLY A 7 -10.60 -2.06 0.15
N VAL A 8 -10.08 -0.90 -0.26
CA VAL A 8 -10.17 -0.44 -1.67
C VAL A 8 -9.46 -1.42 -2.60
N GLY A 9 -8.25 -1.87 -2.24
CA GLY A 9 -7.51 -2.85 -3.04
C GLY A 9 -8.22 -4.20 -3.14
N PHE A 10 -8.85 -4.67 -2.06
CA PHE A 10 -9.66 -5.89 -2.07
C PHE A 10 -10.88 -5.76 -2.99
N PHE A 11 -11.56 -4.60 -2.95
CA PHE A 11 -12.68 -4.32 -3.84
C PHE A 11 -12.26 -4.27 -5.31
N THR A 12 -11.11 -3.65 -5.62
CA THR A 12 -10.53 -3.68 -6.97
C THR A 12 -10.29 -5.11 -7.45
N ALA A 13 -9.73 -5.98 -6.61
CA ALA A 13 -9.49 -7.38 -6.97
C ALA A 13 -10.81 -8.12 -7.29
N LEU A 14 -11.88 -7.87 -6.53
CA LEU A 14 -13.20 -8.44 -6.84
C LEU A 14 -13.74 -7.96 -8.19
N CYS A 15 -13.65 -6.66 -8.50
CA CYS A 15 -14.08 -6.14 -9.80
C CYS A 15 -13.28 -6.78 -10.96
N ILE A 16 -11.96 -6.95 -10.80
CA ILE A 16 -11.12 -7.65 -11.80
C ILE A 16 -11.58 -9.10 -12.02
N THR A 17 -11.97 -9.82 -10.95
CA THR A 17 -12.50 -11.19 -11.11
C THR A 17 -13.85 -11.22 -11.82
N VAL A 18 -14.69 -10.20 -11.64
CA VAL A 18 -15.97 -10.07 -12.36
C VAL A 18 -15.73 -9.84 -13.85
N ILE A 19 -14.80 -8.94 -14.20
CA ILE A 19 -14.39 -8.67 -15.59
C ILE A 19 -13.90 -9.97 -16.26
N ALA A 20 -13.10 -10.75 -15.55
CA ALA A 20 -12.54 -12.00 -16.07
C ALA A 20 -13.58 -13.14 -16.22
N HIS A 21 -14.72 -13.08 -15.52
CA HIS A 21 -15.73 -14.14 -15.54
C HIS A 21 -16.98 -13.80 -16.36
N CYS A 22 -17.31 -12.51 -16.49
CA CYS A 22 -18.41 -12.04 -17.34
C CYS A 22 -17.91 -11.81 -18.77
N GLU A 23 -17.74 -12.90 -19.52
CA GLU A 23 -17.46 -12.88 -20.97
C GLU A 23 -18.75 -12.91 -21.80
N ASP A 24 -19.92 -13.17 -21.17
CA ASP A 24 -21.20 -13.27 -21.85
C ASP A 24 -21.65 -11.92 -22.44
N PRO A 25 -22.03 -11.86 -23.73
CA PRO A 25 -22.47 -10.63 -24.39
C PRO A 25 -23.76 -10.06 -23.78
N GLU A 26 -24.58 -10.88 -23.12
CA GLU A 26 -25.78 -10.44 -22.40
C GLU A 26 -25.46 -9.57 -21.18
N LEU A 27 -24.24 -9.68 -20.63
CA LEU A 27 -23.76 -8.92 -19.47
C LEU A 27 -22.72 -7.85 -19.83
N ALA A 28 -22.61 -7.46 -21.11
CA ALA A 28 -21.63 -6.45 -21.56
C ALA A 28 -21.70 -5.14 -20.76
N VAL A 29 -22.91 -4.71 -20.38
CA VAL A 29 -23.09 -3.51 -19.53
C VAL A 29 -22.44 -3.70 -18.16
N VAL A 30 -22.60 -4.86 -17.53
CA VAL A 30 -22.03 -5.14 -16.20
C VAL A 30 -20.50 -5.18 -16.28
N HIS A 31 -19.95 -5.79 -17.33
CA HIS A 31 -18.51 -5.81 -17.60
C HIS A 31 -17.94 -4.39 -17.70
N GLU A 32 -18.60 -3.52 -18.47
CA GLU A 32 -18.19 -2.14 -18.67
C GLU A 32 -18.21 -1.30 -17.38
N TRP A 33 -19.23 -1.50 -16.54
CA TRP A 33 -19.30 -0.90 -15.21
C TRP A 33 -18.22 -1.45 -14.29
N ALA A 34 -17.98 -2.76 -14.32
CA ALA A 34 -16.95 -3.42 -13.52
C ALA A 34 -15.54 -2.91 -13.88
N ASP A 35 -15.24 -2.71 -15.17
CA ASP A 35 -13.99 -2.10 -15.66
C ASP A 35 -13.78 -0.72 -15.06
N THR A 36 -14.78 0.14 -15.23
CA THR A 36 -14.70 1.54 -14.79
C THR A 36 -14.46 1.62 -13.28
N VAL A 37 -15.15 0.78 -12.50
CA VAL A 37 -15.01 0.72 -11.05
C VAL A 37 -13.67 0.10 -10.63
N ALA A 38 -13.24 -0.98 -11.30
CA ALA A 38 -11.95 -1.64 -11.04
C ALA A 38 -10.78 -0.68 -11.20
N PHE A 39 -10.71 0.01 -12.35
CA PHE A 39 -9.60 0.91 -12.65
C PHE A 39 -9.64 2.18 -11.80
N ALA A 40 -10.82 2.75 -11.52
CA ALA A 40 -10.94 3.91 -10.64
C ALA A 40 -10.50 3.59 -9.19
N ALA A 41 -10.94 2.45 -8.65
CA ALA A 41 -10.55 2.00 -7.32
C ALA A 41 -9.05 1.62 -7.27
N GLY A 42 -8.54 0.97 -8.32
CA GLY A 42 -7.13 0.62 -8.47
C GLY A 42 -6.23 1.86 -8.52
N LEU A 43 -6.63 2.88 -9.28
CA LEU A 43 -5.92 4.15 -9.37
C LEU A 43 -5.90 4.89 -8.02
N LEU A 44 -7.04 4.91 -7.31
CA LEU A 44 -7.12 5.48 -5.96
C LEU A 44 -6.19 4.75 -4.99
N TYR A 45 -6.18 3.42 -5.05
CA TYR A 45 -5.27 2.59 -4.27
C TYR A 45 -3.81 2.92 -4.58
N ALA A 46 -3.44 3.00 -5.86
CA ALA A 46 -2.08 3.25 -6.29
C ALA A 46 -1.60 4.65 -5.88
N TRP A 47 -2.45 5.68 -5.99
CA TRP A 47 -2.16 7.03 -5.48
C TRP A 47 -1.99 7.06 -3.96
N ALA A 48 -2.89 6.42 -3.21
CA ALA A 48 -2.79 6.36 -1.76
C ALA A 48 -1.49 5.67 -1.32
N GLN A 49 -1.13 4.57 -1.98
CA GLN A 49 0.10 3.84 -1.73
C GLN A 49 1.36 4.63 -2.13
N ALA A 50 1.32 5.36 -3.24
CA ALA A 50 2.41 6.25 -3.64
C ALA A 50 2.65 7.31 -2.57
N VAL A 51 1.61 8.03 -2.14
CA VAL A 51 1.72 9.08 -1.10
C VAL A 51 2.22 8.52 0.24
N LEU A 52 1.71 7.36 0.67
CA LEU A 52 2.19 6.71 1.90
C LEU A 52 3.67 6.30 1.79
N THR A 53 4.13 5.88 0.62
CA THR A 53 5.54 5.54 0.39
C THR A 53 6.44 6.75 0.64
N TRP A 54 6.01 7.97 0.30
CA TRP A 54 6.76 9.21 0.60
C TRP A 54 6.95 9.44 2.09
N SER A 55 5.90 9.18 2.89
CA SER A 55 5.95 9.31 4.36
C SER A 55 6.88 8.28 5.02
N LEU A 56 7.25 7.22 4.31
CA LEU A 56 8.10 6.12 4.80
C LEU A 56 9.57 6.22 4.35
N VAL A 57 9.93 7.22 3.52
CA VAL A 57 11.31 7.51 3.15
C VAL A 57 12.03 8.24 4.31
N PRO A 58 13.25 7.86 4.70
CA PRO A 58 14.13 6.83 4.13
C PRO A 58 14.11 5.49 4.90
N ARG A 59 13.19 5.31 5.85
CA ARG A 59 13.25 4.22 6.83
C ARG A 59 12.91 2.84 6.25
N MET A 60 12.06 2.77 5.22
CA MET A 60 11.62 1.48 4.64
C MET A 60 11.71 1.38 3.11
N CYS A 61 11.81 2.50 2.38
CA CYS A 61 11.84 2.54 0.93
C CYS A 61 12.94 3.48 0.42
N THR A 62 13.57 3.13 -0.71
CA THR A 62 14.57 4.00 -1.36
C THR A 62 13.89 5.08 -2.20
N LEU A 63 14.50 6.28 -2.25
CA LEU A 63 13.96 7.42 -3.02
C LEU A 63 13.71 7.07 -4.51
N ARG A 64 14.56 6.23 -5.10
CA ARG A 64 14.44 5.80 -6.51
C ARG A 64 13.15 5.05 -6.79
N VAL A 65 12.75 4.15 -5.88
CA VAL A 65 11.51 3.38 -6.03
C VAL A 65 10.29 4.27 -5.82
N CYS A 66 10.38 5.22 -4.89
CA CYS A 66 9.35 6.23 -4.65
C CYS A 66 9.03 7.02 -5.94
N VAL A 67 10.07 7.58 -6.57
CA VAL A 67 9.94 8.33 -7.84
C VAL A 67 9.41 7.43 -8.96
N PHE A 68 9.90 6.20 -9.08
CA PHE A 68 9.44 5.25 -10.08
C PHE A 68 7.95 4.92 -9.94
N ARG A 69 7.47 4.65 -8.72
CA ARG A 69 6.05 4.41 -8.44
C ARG A 69 5.18 5.60 -8.81
N PHE A 70 5.63 6.81 -8.49
CA PHE A 70 4.89 8.02 -8.84
C PHE A 70 4.80 8.23 -10.35
N MET A 71 5.87 7.95 -11.10
CA MET A 71 5.83 8.00 -12.56
C MET A 71 4.85 6.98 -13.14
N ILE A 72 4.80 5.76 -12.62
CA ILE A 72 3.83 4.75 -13.06
C ILE A 72 2.40 5.23 -12.80
N VAL A 73 2.11 5.72 -11.60
CA VAL A 73 0.77 6.20 -11.21
C VAL A 73 0.34 7.42 -12.03
N LEU A 74 1.28 8.29 -12.42
CA LEU A 74 1.01 9.38 -13.35
C LEU A 74 0.64 8.86 -14.74
N VAL A 75 1.39 7.91 -15.29
CA VAL A 75 1.08 7.30 -16.59
C VAL A 75 -0.28 6.61 -16.56
N GLU A 76 -0.57 5.87 -15.49
CA GLU A 76 -1.86 5.21 -15.26
C GLU A 76 -3.01 6.23 -15.20
N SER A 77 -2.81 7.36 -14.50
CA SER A 77 -3.80 8.45 -14.44
C SER A 77 -4.10 9.04 -15.82
N VAL A 78 -3.05 9.29 -16.61
CA VAL A 78 -3.21 9.83 -17.97
C VAL A 78 -3.92 8.83 -18.87
N ALA A 79 -3.56 7.55 -18.81
CA ALA A 79 -4.20 6.50 -19.58
C ALA A 79 -5.68 6.32 -19.19
N PHE A 80 -6.00 6.41 -17.90
CA PHE A 80 -7.39 6.34 -17.41
C PHE A 80 -8.23 7.54 -17.88
N VAL A 81 -7.68 8.75 -17.81
CA VAL A 81 -8.34 9.96 -18.34
C VAL A 81 -8.53 9.85 -19.84
N PHE A 82 -7.51 9.39 -20.58
CA PHE A 82 -7.60 9.15 -22.03
C PHE A 82 -8.70 8.14 -22.37
N TYR A 83 -8.73 6.98 -21.68
CA TYR A 83 -9.79 5.99 -21.82
C TYR A 83 -11.16 6.63 -21.63
N ARG A 84 -11.34 7.44 -20.58
CA ARG A 84 -12.63 8.05 -20.28
C ARG A 84 -13.08 9.09 -21.29
N PHE A 85 -12.15 9.89 -21.83
CA PHE A 85 -12.43 10.89 -22.86
C PHE A 85 -12.70 10.26 -24.22
N VAL A 86 -11.90 9.28 -24.63
CA VAL A 86 -12.06 8.61 -25.94
C VAL A 86 -13.32 7.75 -25.96
N LYS A 87 -13.70 7.17 -24.81
CA LYS A 87 -14.94 6.41 -24.67
C LYS A 87 -16.20 7.22 -24.98
N ASP A 88 -16.19 8.54 -24.72
CA ASP A 88 -17.36 9.39 -24.95
C ASP A 88 -17.48 9.86 -26.42
N ASP A 89 -16.44 9.67 -27.26
CA ASP A 89 -16.43 10.09 -28.67
C ASP A 89 -16.55 8.89 -29.63
N GLU A 90 -17.79 8.57 -30.01
CA GLU A 90 -18.17 7.46 -30.90
C GLU A 90 -17.48 7.52 -32.28
N LYS A 91 -17.01 8.69 -32.72
CA LYS A 91 -16.31 8.85 -34.01
C LYS A 91 -14.80 8.60 -33.93
N LEU A 92 -14.20 8.73 -32.74
CA LEU A 92 -12.76 8.61 -32.54
C LEU A 92 -12.35 7.33 -31.78
N SER A 93 -13.32 6.46 -31.48
CA SER A 93 -13.14 5.27 -30.62
C SER A 93 -13.19 3.94 -31.40
N PRO A 94 -12.19 3.62 -32.24
CA PRO A 94 -12.12 2.26 -32.76
C PRO A 94 -11.89 1.29 -31.59
N PRO A 95 -12.55 0.11 -31.57
CA PRO A 95 -12.59 -0.77 -30.40
C PRO A 95 -11.20 -1.21 -29.92
N TRP A 96 -10.26 -1.42 -30.85
CA TRP A 96 -8.88 -1.81 -30.53
C TRP A 96 -8.10 -0.74 -29.75
N LEU A 97 -8.41 0.55 -29.93
CA LEU A 97 -7.71 1.63 -29.23
C LEU A 97 -8.16 1.71 -27.77
N LEU A 98 -9.47 1.52 -27.55
CA LEU A 98 -10.04 1.49 -26.21
C LEU A 98 -9.47 0.31 -25.42
N GLU A 99 -9.44 -0.87 -26.05
CA GLU A 99 -8.88 -2.09 -25.46
C GLU A 99 -7.38 -1.92 -25.16
N ALA A 100 -6.60 -1.38 -26.10
CA ALA A 100 -5.18 -1.11 -25.88
C ALA A 100 -4.93 -0.17 -24.69
N SER A 101 -5.76 0.87 -24.52
CA SER A 101 -5.65 1.77 -23.37
C SER A 101 -5.95 1.06 -22.04
N LEU A 102 -6.91 0.13 -22.03
CA LEU A 102 -7.25 -0.71 -20.88
C LEU A 102 -6.06 -1.61 -20.48
N TRP A 103 -5.44 -2.24 -21.47
CA TRP A 103 -4.25 -3.08 -21.26
C TRP A 103 -3.08 -2.28 -20.71
N ILE A 104 -2.87 -1.04 -21.18
CA ILE A 104 -1.83 -0.15 -20.64
C ILE A 104 -2.07 0.11 -19.15
N ILE A 105 -3.30 0.46 -18.76
CA ILE A 105 -3.68 0.70 -17.36
C ILE A 105 -3.40 -0.57 -16.54
N ALA A 106 -3.85 -1.74 -17.02
CA ALA A 106 -3.67 -3.01 -16.34
C ALA A 106 -2.18 -3.37 -16.15
N ILE A 107 -1.34 -3.18 -17.17
CA ILE A 107 0.10 -3.45 -17.09
C ILE A 107 0.77 -2.50 -16.09
N CYS A 108 0.44 -1.21 -16.14
CA CYS A 108 0.95 -0.23 -15.17
C CYS A 108 0.62 -0.62 -13.74
N PHE A 109 -0.63 -1.02 -13.48
CA PHE A 109 -1.08 -1.47 -12.16
C PHE A 109 -0.35 -2.73 -11.69
N HIS A 110 -0.09 -3.69 -12.58
CA HIS A 110 0.68 -4.89 -12.24
C HIS A 110 2.15 -4.59 -11.92
N ILE A 111 2.81 -3.74 -12.72
CA ILE A 111 4.19 -3.32 -12.45
C ILE A 111 4.27 -2.60 -11.10
N PHE A 112 3.27 -1.77 -10.78
CA PHE A 112 3.16 -1.11 -9.49
C PHE A 112 3.10 -2.12 -8.33
N ILE A 113 2.25 -3.14 -8.42
CA ILE A 113 2.14 -4.21 -7.41
C ILE A 113 3.44 -5.02 -7.30
N ILE A 114 4.06 -5.39 -8.41
CA ILE A 114 5.33 -6.14 -8.41
C ILE A 114 6.42 -5.37 -7.67
N THR A 115 6.43 -4.03 -7.83
CA THR A 115 7.37 -3.17 -7.10
C THR A 115 7.18 -3.31 -5.59
N PHE A 116 5.94 -3.44 -5.09
CA PHE A 116 5.67 -3.74 -3.68
C PHE A 116 6.11 -5.14 -3.27
N PHE A 117 5.86 -6.13 -4.12
CA PHE A 117 6.26 -7.51 -3.83
C PHE A 117 7.78 -7.65 -3.69
N ILE A 118 8.54 -6.97 -4.55
CA ILE A 118 10.01 -6.96 -4.47
C ILE A 118 10.48 -6.30 -3.17
N GLU A 119 9.90 -5.16 -2.78
CA GLU A 119 10.27 -4.49 -1.52
C GLU A 119 9.92 -5.32 -0.28
N LEU A 120 8.75 -5.95 -0.25
CA LEU A 120 8.35 -6.84 0.83
C LEU A 120 9.28 -8.06 0.93
N ARG A 121 9.75 -8.57 -0.20
CA ARG A 121 10.73 -9.67 -0.23
C ARG A 121 12.07 -9.29 0.41
N PHE A 122 12.51 -8.05 0.27
CA PHE A 122 13.74 -7.57 0.90
C PHE A 122 13.55 -7.05 2.33
N SER A 123 12.30 -6.88 2.77
CA SER A 123 11.95 -6.41 4.11
C SER A 123 11.93 -7.57 5.10
N TYR A 124 13.10 -7.93 5.63
CA TYR A 124 13.19 -8.86 6.77
C TYR A 124 12.99 -8.09 8.08
N LEU A 125 11.99 -8.48 8.86
CA LEU A 125 11.86 -8.04 10.25
C LEU A 125 13.02 -8.66 11.04
N HIS A 126 14.01 -7.86 11.39
CA HIS A 126 14.98 -8.28 12.39
C HIS A 126 14.22 -8.48 13.69
N SER A 127 14.21 -9.71 14.20
CA SER A 127 13.52 -10.04 15.46
C SER A 127 13.96 -9.03 16.52
N PRO A 128 13.03 -8.33 17.21
CA PRO A 128 13.41 -7.42 18.27
C PRO A 128 14.25 -8.22 19.26
N LYS A 129 15.48 -7.76 19.52
CA LYS A 129 16.34 -8.42 20.51
C LYS A 129 15.60 -8.34 21.83
N VAL A 130 14.98 -9.45 22.23
CA VAL A 130 14.42 -9.62 23.56
C VAL A 130 15.62 -9.67 24.50
N ALA A 131 16.05 -8.50 24.95
CA ALA A 131 17.01 -8.40 26.04
C ALA A 131 16.25 -8.86 27.28
N PHE A 132 16.37 -10.15 27.59
CA PHE A 132 15.94 -10.67 28.88
C PHE A 132 16.82 -10.01 29.94
N VAL A 133 16.33 -8.92 30.51
CA VAL A 133 16.89 -8.37 31.74
C VAL A 133 16.60 -9.40 32.81
N ARG A 134 17.62 -10.18 33.20
CA ARG A 134 17.53 -11.04 34.36
C ARG A 134 17.35 -10.11 35.56
N ALA A 135 16.25 -10.25 36.29
CA ALA A 135 16.05 -9.58 37.57
C ALA A 135 16.94 -10.24 38.63
N GLU A 136 18.26 -10.18 38.46
CA GLU A 136 19.21 -10.53 39.51
C GLU A 136 20.35 -9.51 39.47
N GLU A 137 20.53 -8.86 40.62
CA GLU A 137 21.61 -7.94 40.98
C GLU A 137 21.30 -6.42 40.90
N THR A 138 20.14 -6.01 41.43
CA THR A 138 20.02 -4.68 42.09
C THR A 138 19.35 -4.78 43.47
N ASP A 139 19.31 -5.99 44.06
CA ASP A 139 18.73 -6.24 45.40
C ASP A 139 19.80 -6.68 46.41
N ARG A 140 21.02 -6.16 46.28
CA ARG A 140 22.07 -6.27 47.30
C ARG A 140 22.35 -4.94 47.99
N VAL A 141 21.28 -4.24 48.34
CA VAL A 141 21.32 -3.39 49.53
C VAL A 141 20.09 -3.74 50.34
N PRO A 142 20.22 -4.40 51.51
CA PRO A 142 19.07 -4.65 52.35
C PRO A 142 18.45 -3.31 52.71
N ILE A 143 17.17 -3.13 52.36
CA ILE A 143 16.37 -1.91 52.65
C ILE A 143 16.40 -1.55 54.15
N LEU A 144 16.75 -2.52 55.01
CA LEU A 144 16.97 -2.33 56.45
C LEU A 144 18.14 -1.39 56.79
N GLN A 145 19.17 -1.28 55.93
CA GLN A 145 20.29 -0.37 56.20
C GLN A 145 19.96 1.09 55.84
N ARG A 146 18.98 1.31 54.94
CA ARG A 146 18.54 2.66 54.57
C ARG A 146 17.79 3.35 55.70
N ASN A 147 17.02 2.60 56.50
CA ASN A 147 16.27 3.18 57.60
C ASN A 147 17.13 3.46 58.84
N GLU A 148 18.20 2.70 59.09
CA GLU A 148 19.11 2.95 60.23
C GLU A 148 19.99 4.19 60.01
N GLU A 149 20.40 4.48 58.76
CA GLU A 149 21.19 5.68 58.43
C GLU A 149 20.36 6.97 58.42
N ASP A 150 19.06 6.88 58.14
CA ASP A 150 18.14 8.03 58.18
C ASP A 150 17.65 8.36 59.62
N GLU A 151 17.62 7.39 60.54
CA GLU A 151 17.35 7.64 61.97
C GLU A 151 18.57 8.24 62.71
N MET A 152 19.79 7.85 62.35
CA MET A 152 21.01 8.37 63.00
C MET A 152 21.36 9.81 62.63
N ASN A 153 20.89 10.30 61.48
CA ASN A 153 21.15 11.66 60.99
C ASN A 153 20.13 12.71 61.48
N ASN A 154 19.07 12.29 62.18
CA ASN A 154 18.05 13.22 62.70
C ASN A 154 18.21 13.52 64.21
N ASP A 155 19.18 12.88 64.87
CA ASP A 155 19.51 13.06 66.30
C ASP A 155 20.88 13.76 66.54
N SER A 156 21.41 14.47 65.54
CA SER A 156 22.61 15.34 65.67
C SER A 156 22.26 16.83 65.66
#